data_AF-A0A9W7A146-F1
#
_entry.id   AF-A0A9W7A146-F1
#
_cell.length_a   1.000
_cell.length_b   1.000
_cell.length_c   1.000
_cell.angle_alpha   90.00
_cell.angle_beta   90.00
_cell.angle_gamma   90.00
#
_symmetry.space_group_name_H-M   'P 1'
#
loop_
_entity.id
_entity.type
_entity.pdbx_description
1 polymer ?
#
loop_
_entity_poly.entity_id
_entity_poly.type
_entity_poly.pdbx_seq_one_letter_code
_entity_poly.pdbx_strand_id
1 'polypeptide(L)'
;MSSFGGQDAANAKENSNGWAREKDAPNVISKKYDPHAETRRHAYEREQAIRHKARMAQMKKNPSTATTAKPMKTNSASTFEDRRAAVLAKKEKARQEKIAKARANNEKVAARKARMEKIQQQSKQATTKPAVDISELPPNSILELDSALTDVTLTQKENRTDPRTKAGAGSECATCRSTADLEEDVDNRGIFYCKSCWDTWANE
;
A
#
# COMPACT_ATOMS: atom_id res chain seq x y z
N MET A 1 33.98 55.81 -55.50
CA MET A 1 33.15 54.61 -55.35
C MET A 1 33.38 54.10 -53.93
N SER A 2 32.61 54.61 -52.96
CA SER A 2 31.38 54.02 -52.38
C SER A 2 31.70 53.67 -50.91
N SER A 3 31.35 54.55 -49.98
CA SER A 3 30.23 54.38 -49.03
C SER A 3 30.43 53.28 -48.00
N PHE A 4 30.81 53.67 -46.78
CA PHE A 4 30.52 52.92 -45.56
C PHE A 4 29.68 53.81 -44.64
N GLY A 5 28.38 53.49 -44.57
CA GLY A 5 27.43 54.01 -43.60
C GLY A 5 26.84 52.85 -42.78
N GLY A 6 26.23 53.20 -41.64
CA GLY A 6 25.57 52.28 -40.69
C GLY A 6 26.27 52.33 -39.34
N GLN A 7 25.99 53.28 -38.43
CA GLN A 7 24.78 53.39 -37.60
C GLN A 7 24.36 52.06 -36.98
N ASP A 8 24.75 51.83 -35.72
CA ASP A 8 23.92 51.11 -34.75
C ASP A 8 24.05 51.79 -33.39
N ALA A 9 22.99 52.54 -33.08
CA ALA A 9 22.72 53.15 -31.80
C ALA A 9 21.78 52.26 -30.99
N ALA A 10 21.89 52.39 -29.66
CA ALA A 10 20.87 52.10 -28.66
C ALA A 10 20.53 50.62 -28.38
N ASN A 11 21.10 50.08 -27.29
CA ASN A 11 20.29 49.39 -26.26
C ASN A 11 21.06 49.24 -24.93
N ALA A 12 21.26 50.34 -24.21
CA ALA A 12 21.61 50.30 -22.80
C ALA A 12 20.31 50.24 -21.99
N LYS A 13 19.78 49.03 -21.75
CA LYS A 13 18.73 48.83 -20.76
C LYS A 13 19.35 48.78 -19.38
N GLU A 14 19.07 49.83 -18.63
CA GLU A 14 19.17 49.92 -17.18
C GLU A 14 18.51 48.69 -16.54
N ASN A 15 19.28 47.90 -15.80
CA ASN A 15 18.75 46.90 -14.88
C ASN A 15 18.94 47.42 -13.45
N SER A 16 18.08 48.36 -13.07
CA SER A 16 17.89 48.77 -11.69
C SER A 16 17.03 47.72 -10.99
N ASN A 17 17.66 46.75 -10.34
CA ASN A 17 17.02 46.02 -9.24
C ASN A 17 18.03 45.91 -8.11
N GLY A 18 17.94 46.89 -7.21
CA GLY A 18 18.61 46.89 -5.93
C GLY A 18 18.12 45.70 -5.10
N TRP A 19 18.95 44.67 -5.01
CA TRP A 19 18.85 43.69 -3.94
C TRP A 19 19.72 44.18 -2.80
N ALA A 20 19.11 44.94 -1.91
CA ALA A 20 19.66 45.22 -0.60
C ALA A 20 19.99 43.88 0.08
N ARG A 21 21.26 43.71 0.40
CA ARG A 21 21.79 42.59 1.19
C ARG A 21 21.32 42.79 2.63
N GLU A 22 20.12 42.30 2.96
CA GLU A 22 19.74 42.02 4.34
C GLU A 22 20.63 40.88 4.84
N LYS A 23 21.73 41.28 5.48
CA LYS A 23 22.51 40.40 6.34
C LYS A 23 21.87 40.41 7.73
N ASP A 24 21.82 39.22 8.33
CA ASP A 24 21.77 39.00 9.77
C ASP A 24 20.42 39.13 10.50
N ALA A 25 19.40 38.40 10.03
CA ALA A 25 18.37 37.89 10.93
C ALA A 25 18.55 36.36 11.08
N PRO A 26 18.82 35.82 12.29
CA PRO A 26 18.79 34.38 12.49
C PRO A 26 17.37 33.89 12.18
N ASN A 27 17.24 33.16 11.08
CA ASN A 27 16.01 32.46 10.72
C ASN A 27 15.77 31.37 11.77
N VAL A 28 15.17 31.77 12.90
CA VAL A 28 14.63 30.86 13.90
C VAL A 28 13.41 30.21 13.26
N ILE A 29 13.68 29.24 12.39
CA ILE A 29 12.68 28.29 11.92
C ILE A 29 12.24 27.56 13.18
N SER A 30 11.15 28.05 13.77
CA SER A 30 10.39 27.35 14.78
C SER A 30 10.13 25.96 14.22
N LYS A 31 10.89 24.98 14.72
CA LYS A 31 10.67 23.57 14.41
C LYS A 31 9.28 23.25 14.94
N LYS A 32 8.28 23.40 14.07
CA LYS A 32 6.91 22.98 14.35
C LYS A 32 7.02 21.54 14.84
N TYR A 33 6.66 21.34 16.10
CA TYR A 33 6.64 20.03 16.71
C TYR A 33 5.71 19.17 15.86
N ASP A 34 6.28 18.19 15.16
CA ASP A 34 5.52 17.20 14.41
C ASP A 34 5.22 16.05 15.39
N PRO A 35 4.00 15.96 15.94
CA PRO A 35 3.64 14.94 16.92
C PRO A 35 3.77 13.51 16.34
N HIS A 36 3.83 13.36 15.01
CA HIS A 36 4.01 12.06 14.38
C HIS A 36 5.48 11.64 14.22
N ALA A 37 6.44 12.52 14.53
CA ALA A 37 7.86 12.20 14.42
C ALA A 37 8.25 11.04 15.37
N GLU A 38 7.73 11.04 16.59
CA GLU A 38 7.99 9.98 17.57
C GLU A 38 7.33 8.66 17.17
N THR A 39 6.10 8.70 16.65
CA THR A 39 5.42 7.49 16.15
C THR A 39 6.21 6.83 15.02
N ARG A 40 6.72 7.64 14.06
CA ARG A 40 7.55 7.13 12.96
C ARG A 40 8.87 6.55 13.44
N ARG A 41 9.50 7.18 14.45
CA ARG A 41 10.74 6.67 15.06
C ARG A 41 10.52 5.31 15.73
N HIS A 42 9.45 5.15 16.50
CA HIS A 42 9.12 3.87 17.13
C HIS A 42 8.73 2.77 16.13
N ALA A 43 8.07 3.13 15.02
CA ALA A 43 7.78 2.18 13.95
C ALA A 43 9.09 1.68 13.30
N TYR A 44 10.02 2.58 13.02
CA TYR A 44 11.31 2.24 12.45
C TYR A 44 12.16 1.35 13.37
N GLU A 45 12.21 1.67 14.68
CA GLU A 45 12.93 0.86 15.67
C GLU A 45 12.35 -0.56 15.79
N ARG A 46 11.01 -0.71 15.76
CA ARG A 46 10.35 -2.02 15.74
C ARG A 46 10.71 -2.81 14.48
N GLU A 47 10.71 -2.16 13.32
CA GLU A 47 11.06 -2.83 12.06
C GLU A 47 12.53 -3.31 12.06
N GLN A 48 13.44 -2.50 12.58
CA GLN A 48 14.85 -2.89 12.73
C GLN A 48 15.03 -4.07 13.69
N ALA A 49 14.31 -4.08 14.81
CA ALA A 49 14.34 -5.20 15.76
C ALA A 49 13.85 -6.51 15.10
N ILE A 50 12.79 -6.45 14.29
CA ILE A 50 12.26 -7.60 13.55
C ILE A 50 13.29 -8.11 12.54
N ARG A 51 13.90 -7.22 11.75
CA ARG A 51 14.94 -7.57 10.76
C ARG A 51 16.15 -8.22 11.44
N HIS A 52 16.61 -7.66 12.56
CA HIS A 52 17.72 -8.22 13.33
C HIS A 52 17.39 -9.61 13.88
N LYS A 53 16.20 -9.79 14.46
CA LYS A 53 15.73 -11.10 14.96
C LYS A 53 15.63 -12.13 13.84
N ALA A 54 15.16 -11.74 12.65
CA ALA A 54 15.10 -12.61 11.48
C ALA A 54 16.50 -13.03 11.00
N ARG A 55 17.48 -12.09 10.98
CA ARG A 55 18.87 -12.39 10.64
C ARG A 55 19.50 -13.37 11.63
N MET A 56 19.29 -13.17 12.92
CA MET A 56 19.76 -14.10 13.96
C MET A 56 19.11 -15.49 13.84
N ALA A 57 17.82 -15.55 13.50
CA ALA A 57 17.14 -16.83 13.26
C ALA A 57 17.67 -17.55 12.02
N GLN A 58 18.00 -16.82 10.94
CA GLN A 58 18.66 -17.41 9.76
C GLN A 58 20.06 -17.94 10.09
N MET A 59 20.84 -17.20 10.87
CA MET A 59 22.16 -17.66 11.31
C MET A 59 22.07 -18.92 12.20
N LYS A 60 21.03 -19.07 13.01
CA LYS A 60 20.77 -20.32 13.77
C LYS A 60 20.35 -21.50 12.90
N LYS A 61 19.61 -21.25 11.80
CA LYS A 61 19.18 -22.31 10.87
C LYS A 61 20.30 -22.82 9.97
N ASN A 62 21.31 -21.99 9.74
CA ASN A 62 22.54 -22.38 9.08
C ASN A 62 23.69 -22.32 10.09
N PRO A 63 23.76 -23.25 11.08
CA PRO A 63 24.98 -23.38 11.85
C PRO A 63 26.07 -23.59 10.82
N SER A 64 27.00 -22.61 10.75
CA SER A 64 28.21 -22.70 9.94
C SER A 64 28.67 -24.14 10.01
N THR A 65 28.61 -24.84 8.88
CA THR A 65 29.16 -26.18 8.75
C THR A 65 30.61 -26.01 9.12
N ALA A 66 30.91 -26.30 10.38
CA ALA A 66 32.23 -26.35 10.93
C ALA A 66 33.08 -27.10 9.92
N THR A 67 34.21 -26.49 9.62
CA THR A 67 35.27 -26.86 8.71
C THR A 67 35.64 -28.34 8.88
N THR A 68 34.81 -29.22 8.36
CA THR A 68 35.18 -30.60 8.12
C THR A 68 36.01 -30.52 6.86
N ALA A 69 37.33 -30.56 7.04
CA ALA A 69 38.30 -30.64 5.97
C ALA A 69 37.89 -31.79 5.05
N LYS A 70 37.16 -31.48 3.98
CA LYS A 70 36.88 -32.44 2.93
C LYS A 70 38.24 -32.78 2.30
N PRO A 71 38.53 -34.06 2.05
CA PRO A 71 39.74 -34.44 1.34
C PRO A 71 39.77 -33.63 0.05
N MET A 72 40.92 -32.98 -0.22
CA MET A 72 41.15 -32.26 -1.46
C MET A 72 40.98 -33.28 -2.60
N LYS A 73 39.78 -33.33 -3.17
CA LYS A 73 39.57 -33.98 -4.46
C LYS A 73 40.46 -33.22 -5.42
N THR A 74 41.48 -33.90 -5.91
CA THR A 74 42.33 -33.46 -7.00
C THR A 74 41.40 -33.13 -8.17
N ASN A 75 41.10 -31.84 -8.30
CA ASN A 75 40.33 -31.33 -9.41
C ASN A 75 41.15 -31.64 -10.66
N SER A 76 40.72 -32.65 -11.41
CA SER A 76 41.07 -32.80 -12.81
C SER A 76 40.99 -31.42 -13.44
N ALA A 77 42.09 -30.99 -14.05
CA ALA A 77 42.27 -29.64 -14.57
C ALA A 77 41.16 -29.30 -15.58
N SER A 78 40.04 -28.73 -15.11
CA SER A 78 39.07 -28.08 -15.98
C SER A 78 39.80 -26.91 -16.60
N THR A 79 39.81 -26.82 -17.91
CA THR A 79 40.47 -25.71 -18.60
C THR A 79 39.81 -24.39 -18.17
N PHE A 80 40.54 -23.28 -18.29
CA PHE A 80 39.98 -21.96 -18.04
C PHE A 80 38.71 -21.72 -18.88
N GLU A 81 38.66 -22.29 -20.08
CA GLU A 81 37.51 -22.25 -20.98
C GLU A 81 36.30 -22.96 -20.41
N ASP A 82 36.46 -24.14 -19.82
CA ASP A 82 35.36 -24.88 -19.16
C ASP A 82 34.76 -24.07 -17.99
N ARG A 83 35.61 -23.40 -17.21
CA ARG A 83 35.15 -22.54 -16.11
C ARG A 83 34.41 -21.31 -16.64
N ARG A 84 34.90 -20.69 -17.71
CA ARG A 84 34.25 -19.55 -18.36
C ARG A 84 32.88 -19.95 -18.94
N ALA A 85 32.80 -21.09 -19.62
CA ALA A 85 31.56 -21.64 -20.16
C ALA A 85 30.54 -21.92 -19.04
N ALA A 86 30.97 -22.53 -17.93
CA ALA A 86 30.11 -22.80 -16.78
C ALA A 86 29.56 -21.52 -16.13
N VAL A 87 30.36 -20.45 -16.05
CA VAL A 87 29.91 -19.15 -15.53
C VAL A 87 28.88 -18.51 -16.46
N LEU A 88 29.11 -18.55 -17.77
CA LEU A 88 28.16 -18.03 -18.76
C LEU A 88 26.84 -18.81 -18.74
N ALA A 89 26.89 -20.14 -18.68
CA ALA A 89 25.71 -20.98 -18.55
C ALA A 89 24.91 -20.69 -17.28
N LYS A 90 25.58 -20.45 -16.14
CA LYS A 90 24.92 -20.04 -14.89
C LYS A 90 24.24 -18.68 -15.02
N LYS A 91 24.90 -17.71 -15.65
CA LYS A 91 24.32 -16.37 -15.88
C LYS A 91 23.10 -16.45 -16.81
N GLU A 92 23.17 -17.25 -17.86
CA GLU A 92 22.06 -17.42 -18.80
C GLU A 92 20.88 -18.13 -18.13
N LYS A 93 21.12 -19.19 -17.35
CA LYS A 93 20.08 -19.85 -16.56
C LYS A 93 19.39 -18.87 -15.60
N ALA A 94 20.15 -18.03 -14.90
CA ALA A 94 19.59 -17.02 -14.01
C ALA A 94 18.77 -15.96 -14.77
N ARG A 95 19.19 -15.58 -15.98
CA ARG A 95 18.44 -14.67 -16.86
C ARG A 95 17.13 -15.31 -17.32
N GLN A 96 17.15 -16.57 -17.75
CA GLN A 96 15.96 -17.31 -18.16
C GLN A 96 14.95 -17.45 -17.01
N GLU A 97 15.41 -17.73 -15.79
CA GLU A 97 14.55 -17.79 -14.61
C GLU A 97 13.87 -16.44 -14.31
N LYS A 98 14.59 -15.32 -14.45
CA LYS A 98 14.01 -13.98 -14.30
C LYS A 98 12.94 -13.70 -15.35
N ILE A 99 13.18 -14.08 -16.61
CA ILE A 99 12.21 -13.92 -17.70
C ILE A 99 10.96 -14.78 -17.43
N ALA A 100 11.13 -16.03 -16.98
CA ALA A 100 10.01 -16.90 -16.64
C ALA A 100 9.16 -16.31 -15.50
N LYS A 101 9.79 -15.79 -14.44
CA LYS A 101 9.09 -15.11 -13.35
C LYS A 101 8.34 -13.86 -13.81
N ALA A 102 8.94 -13.06 -14.70
CA ALA A 102 8.28 -11.88 -15.27
C ALA A 102 7.05 -12.26 -16.11
N ARG A 103 7.14 -13.32 -16.92
CA ARG A 103 5.99 -13.84 -17.70
C ARG A 103 4.85 -14.30 -16.80
N ALA A 104 5.15 -15.09 -15.77
CA ALA A 104 4.15 -15.56 -14.81
C ALA A 104 3.45 -14.40 -14.08
N ASN A 105 4.19 -13.33 -13.75
CA ASN A 105 3.60 -12.14 -13.15
C ASN A 105 2.71 -11.37 -14.12
N ASN A 106 3.12 -11.22 -15.38
CA ASN A 106 2.31 -10.56 -16.41
C ASN A 106 0.99 -11.31 -16.66
N GLU A 107 1.02 -12.64 -16.66
CA GLU A 107 -0.20 -13.46 -16.80
C GLU A 107 -1.18 -13.25 -15.63
N LYS A 108 -0.68 -13.17 -14.38
CA LYS A 108 -1.50 -12.84 -13.21
C LYS A 108 -2.12 -11.45 -13.31
N VAL A 109 -1.36 -10.47 -13.80
CA VAL A 109 -1.87 -9.11 -14.01
C VAL A 109 -2.94 -9.08 -15.10
N ALA A 110 -2.72 -9.80 -16.21
CA ALA A 110 -3.71 -9.94 -17.28
C ALA A 110 -5.01 -10.59 -16.77
N ALA A 111 -4.91 -11.68 -15.99
CA ALA A 111 -6.06 -12.35 -15.39
C ALA A 111 -6.82 -11.42 -14.43
N ARG A 112 -6.11 -10.62 -13.61
CA ARG A 112 -6.73 -9.63 -12.74
C ARG A 112 -7.45 -8.53 -13.53
N LYS A 113 -6.85 -8.06 -14.62
CA LYS A 113 -7.47 -7.07 -15.51
C LYS A 113 -8.76 -7.62 -16.15
N ALA A 114 -8.72 -8.84 -16.67
CA ALA A 114 -9.90 -9.51 -17.25
C ALA A 114 -11.02 -9.70 -16.21
N ARG A 115 -10.69 -10.04 -14.95
CA ARG A 115 -11.68 -10.15 -13.88
C ARG A 115 -12.35 -8.81 -13.56
N MET A 116 -11.58 -7.73 -13.51
CA MET A 116 -12.12 -6.39 -13.28
C MET A 116 -13.02 -5.94 -14.43
N GLU A 117 -12.65 -6.23 -15.68
CA GLU A 117 -13.47 -5.93 -16.85
C GLU A 117 -14.80 -6.71 -16.84
N LYS A 118 -14.78 -7.98 -16.43
CA LYS A 118 -16.01 -8.78 -16.25
C LYS A 118 -16.94 -8.17 -15.20
N ILE A 119 -16.40 -7.72 -14.07
CA ILE A 119 -17.19 -7.03 -13.03
C ILE A 119 -17.80 -5.74 -13.58
N GLN A 120 -17.03 -4.97 -14.35
CA GLN A 120 -17.52 -3.73 -14.98
C GLN A 120 -18.60 -4.00 -16.04
N GLN A 121 -18.51 -5.10 -16.79
CA GLN A 121 -19.56 -5.49 -17.73
C GLN A 121 -20.84 -5.92 -17.01
N GLN A 122 -20.73 -6.68 -15.92
CA GLN A 122 -21.88 -7.08 -15.10
C GLN A 122 -22.58 -5.87 -14.48
N SER A 123 -21.84 -4.85 -14.03
CA SER A 123 -22.45 -3.64 -13.48
C SER A 123 -23.23 -2.84 -14.52
N LYS A 124 -22.78 -2.82 -15.78
CA LYS A 124 -23.51 -2.16 -16.88
C LYS A 124 -24.83 -2.85 -17.24
N GLN A 125 -24.91 -4.18 -17.11
CA GLN A 125 -26.15 -4.93 -17.34
C GLN A 125 -27.17 -4.76 -16.21
N ALA A 126 -26.71 -4.53 -14.98
CA ALA A 126 -27.60 -4.25 -13.84
C ALA A 126 -28.28 -2.87 -13.96
N THR A 127 -27.66 -1.91 -14.64
CA THR A 127 -28.22 -0.56 -14.86
C THR A 127 -29.20 -0.45 -16.01
N THR A 128 -29.45 -1.53 -16.77
CA THR A 128 -30.42 -1.54 -17.88
C THR A 128 -31.72 -2.28 -17.58
N LYS A 129 -31.97 -2.69 -16.32
CA LYS A 129 -33.33 -3.05 -15.93
C LYS A 129 -34.16 -1.75 -15.90
N PRO A 130 -35.23 -1.63 -16.71
CA PRO A 130 -36.12 -0.49 -16.60
C PRO A 130 -36.62 -0.41 -15.16
N ALA A 131 -36.74 0.81 -14.63
CA ALA A 131 -37.42 1.05 -13.37
C ALA A 131 -38.82 0.45 -13.52
N VAL A 132 -39.02 -0.74 -12.97
CA VAL A 132 -40.34 -1.37 -12.90
C VAL A 132 -41.12 -0.49 -11.93
N ASP A 133 -42.13 0.19 -12.44
CA ASP A 133 -43.07 0.92 -11.60
C ASP A 133 -43.65 -0.08 -10.60
N ILE A 134 -43.39 0.15 -9.32
CA ILE A 134 -43.78 -0.74 -8.22
C ILE A 134 -45.31 -0.92 -8.20
N SER A 135 -46.04 0.02 -8.81
CA SER A 135 -47.49 0.02 -8.93
C SER A 135 -48.05 -1.08 -9.84
N GLU A 136 -47.22 -1.70 -10.71
CA GLU A 136 -47.65 -2.75 -11.65
C GLU A 136 -47.28 -4.17 -11.21
N LEU A 137 -46.67 -4.35 -10.04
CA LEU A 137 -46.29 -5.68 -9.56
C LEU A 137 -47.53 -6.45 -9.04
N PRO A 138 -47.79 -7.67 -9.54
CA PRO A 138 -48.88 -8.48 -9.01
C PRO A 138 -48.59 -8.83 -7.53
N PRO A 139 -49.63 -8.87 -6.66
CA PRO A 139 -49.46 -9.03 -5.21
C PRO A 139 -48.73 -10.31 -4.80
N ASN A 140 -48.68 -11.31 -5.68
CA ASN A 140 -47.95 -12.57 -5.44
C ASN A 140 -46.43 -12.44 -5.59
N SER A 141 -45.90 -11.42 -6.27
CA SER A 141 -44.45 -11.23 -6.46
C SER A 141 -43.76 -10.59 -5.25
N ILE A 142 -44.52 -9.94 -4.38
CA ILE A 142 -44.00 -9.28 -3.17
C ILE A 142 -43.54 -10.33 -2.13
N LEU A 143 -44.26 -11.46 -2.04
CA LEU A 143 -43.92 -12.56 -1.12
C LEU A 143 -42.65 -13.33 -1.55
N GLU A 144 -42.39 -13.46 -2.85
CA GLU A 144 -41.15 -14.07 -3.35
C GLU A 144 -39.93 -13.15 -3.15
N LEU A 145 -40.13 -11.82 -3.21
CA LEU A 145 -39.09 -10.82 -2.93
C LEU A 145 -38.65 -10.83 -1.46
N ASP A 146 -39.59 -10.97 -0.52
CA ASP A 146 -39.26 -11.07 0.91
C ASP A 146 -38.49 -12.36 1.25
N SER A 147 -38.83 -13.49 0.62
CA SER A 147 -38.05 -14.74 0.75
C SER A 147 -36.65 -14.65 0.12
N ALA A 148 -36.51 -13.96 -1.02
CA ALA A 148 -35.20 -13.78 -1.62
C ALA A 148 -34.28 -12.83 -0.80
N LEU A 149 -34.84 -11.85 -0.10
CA LEU A 149 -34.09 -10.95 0.79
C LEU A 149 -33.60 -11.67 2.07
N THR A 150 -34.37 -12.61 2.62
CA THR A 150 -33.96 -13.38 3.79
C THR A 150 -32.83 -14.38 3.47
N ASP A 151 -32.84 -14.99 2.28
CA ASP A 151 -31.76 -15.91 1.86
C ASP A 151 -30.43 -15.18 1.54
N VAL A 152 -30.51 -13.97 0.97
CA VAL A 152 -29.31 -13.14 0.72
C VAL A 152 -28.71 -12.60 2.02
N THR A 153 -29.52 -12.32 3.03
CA THR A 153 -29.02 -11.86 4.35
C THR A 153 -28.41 -12.99 5.18
N LEU A 154 -28.93 -14.22 5.09
CA LEU A 154 -28.32 -15.40 5.72
C LEU A 154 -26.94 -15.73 5.15
N THR A 155 -26.77 -15.68 3.83
CA THR A 155 -25.49 -15.98 3.17
C THR A 155 -24.44 -14.87 3.29
N GLN A 156 -24.85 -13.60 3.49
CA GLN A 156 -23.92 -12.51 3.81
C GLN A 156 -23.39 -12.56 5.26
N LYS A 157 -24.18 -13.09 6.21
CA LYS A 157 -23.81 -13.14 7.63
C LYS A 157 -22.63 -14.10 7.91
N GLU A 158 -22.45 -15.12 7.07
CA GLU A 158 -21.35 -16.08 7.21
C GLU A 158 -20.01 -15.61 6.61
N ASN A 159 -20.03 -14.66 5.66
CA ASN A 159 -18.82 -14.22 4.94
C ASN A 159 -18.26 -12.86 5.37
N ARG A 160 -18.93 -12.12 6.26
CA ARG A 160 -18.46 -10.84 6.80
C ARG A 160 -17.95 -10.98 8.23
N THR A 161 -16.88 -11.74 8.41
CA THR A 161 -15.93 -11.44 9.49
C THR A 161 -15.03 -10.30 9.03
N ASP A 162 -15.60 -9.10 8.91
CA ASP A 162 -14.79 -7.88 8.83
C ASP A 162 -14.14 -7.70 10.22
N PRO A 163 -12.80 -7.73 10.34
CA PRO A 163 -12.14 -7.59 11.63
C PRO A 163 -12.38 -6.22 12.29
N ARG A 164 -12.99 -5.26 11.59
CA ARG A 164 -13.32 -3.94 12.15
C ARG A 164 -14.58 -3.87 12.99
N THR A 165 -15.49 -4.84 12.90
CA THR A 165 -16.78 -4.79 13.62
C THR A 165 -16.82 -5.64 14.90
N LYS A 166 -15.70 -6.24 15.30
CA LYS A 166 -15.58 -6.95 16.58
C LYS A 166 -15.28 -6.01 17.76
N ALA A 167 -15.84 -4.80 17.77
CA ALA A 167 -15.94 -4.04 18.99
C ALA A 167 -17.12 -4.59 19.80
N GLY A 168 -17.02 -5.84 20.27
CA GLY A 168 -18.02 -6.39 21.18
C GLY A 168 -17.97 -5.69 22.52
N ALA A 169 -19.08 -5.72 23.27
CA ALA A 169 -19.11 -5.36 24.69
C ALA A 169 -18.01 -6.13 25.44
N GLY A 170 -16.92 -5.46 25.80
CA GLY A 170 -15.70 -6.07 26.36
C GLY A 170 -14.41 -5.88 25.54
N SER A 171 -14.46 -5.21 24.39
CA SER A 171 -13.27 -4.74 23.68
C SER A 171 -12.75 -3.42 24.27
N GLU A 172 -11.46 -3.13 24.12
CA GLU A 172 -10.87 -1.84 24.49
C GLU A 172 -11.01 -0.86 23.33
N CYS A 173 -11.31 0.42 23.62
CA CYS A 173 -11.27 1.47 22.61
C CYS A 173 -9.87 1.55 21.97
N ALA A 174 -9.78 1.52 20.64
CA ALA A 174 -8.48 1.55 19.95
C ALA A 174 -7.68 2.84 20.20
N THR A 175 -8.37 3.94 20.54
CA THR A 175 -7.78 5.27 20.72
C THR A 175 -7.32 5.48 22.16
N CYS A 176 -8.21 5.32 23.15
CA CYS A 176 -7.88 5.58 24.56
C CYS A 176 -7.62 4.31 25.39
N ARG A 177 -7.81 3.11 24.81
CA ARG A 177 -7.72 1.79 25.47
C ARG A 177 -8.65 1.59 26.67
N SER A 178 -9.66 2.44 26.83
CA SER A 178 -10.70 2.27 27.85
C SER A 178 -11.65 1.14 27.45
N THR A 179 -11.90 0.20 28.35
CA THR A 179 -13.00 -0.79 28.26
C THR A 179 -14.30 -0.27 28.86
N ALA A 180 -14.22 0.74 29.74
CA ALA A 180 -15.37 1.22 30.52
C ALA A 180 -16.24 2.21 29.74
N ASP A 181 -15.70 2.82 28.69
CA ASP A 181 -16.33 3.94 27.98
C ASP A 181 -16.96 3.54 26.64
N LEU A 182 -17.19 2.25 26.39
CA LEU A 182 -17.86 1.80 25.18
C LEU A 182 -19.38 1.79 25.37
N GLU A 183 -20.09 2.66 24.65
CA GLU A 183 -21.56 2.70 24.59
C GLU A 183 -22.03 2.20 23.21
N GLU A 184 -23.21 1.59 23.18
CA GLU A 184 -23.85 1.17 21.92
C GLU A 184 -24.47 2.39 21.23
N ASP A 185 -24.26 2.50 19.91
CA ASP A 185 -24.91 3.51 19.08
C ASP A 185 -26.41 3.22 18.98
N VAL A 186 -27.23 4.16 19.49
CA VAL A 186 -28.69 4.05 19.53
C VAL A 186 -29.29 3.99 18.13
N ASP A 187 -28.67 4.70 17.17
CA ASP A 187 -29.11 4.75 15.78
C ASP A 187 -28.60 3.53 14.98
N ASN A 188 -27.45 2.97 15.38
CA ASN A 188 -26.82 1.83 14.72
C ASN A 188 -26.58 0.66 15.68
N ARG A 189 -27.65 -0.07 16.03
CA ARG A 189 -27.58 -1.25 16.92
C ARG A 189 -26.47 -2.23 16.50
N GLY A 190 -25.68 -2.66 17.47
CA GLY A 190 -24.53 -3.56 17.30
C GLY A 190 -23.20 -2.85 16.98
N ILE A 191 -23.19 -1.52 16.83
CA ILE A 191 -21.97 -0.72 16.74
C ILE A 191 -21.71 -0.08 18.11
N PHE A 192 -20.49 -0.25 18.63
CA PHE A 192 -20.06 0.36 19.89
C PHE A 192 -19.07 1.48 19.60
N TYR A 193 -19.28 2.64 20.21
CA TYR A 193 -18.37 3.78 20.13
C TYR A 193 -17.80 4.09 21.52
N CYS A 194 -16.64 4.75 21.55
CA CYS A 194 -16.04 5.19 22.81
C CYS A 194 -16.51 6.60 23.16
N LYS A 195 -17.30 6.72 24.23
CA LYS A 195 -17.87 7.98 24.69
C LYS A 195 -16.81 9.04 24.96
N SER A 196 -15.76 8.70 25.71
CA SER A 196 -14.67 9.64 26.04
C SER A 196 -13.96 10.20 24.80
N CYS A 197 -13.76 9.36 23.77
CA CYS A 197 -13.17 9.82 22.51
C CYS A 197 -14.16 10.64 21.68
N TRP A 198 -15.44 10.29 21.71
CA TRP A 198 -16.49 11.02 21.02
C TRP A 198 -16.70 12.41 21.61
N ASP A 199 -16.78 12.51 22.94
CA ASP A 199 -16.95 13.76 23.67
C ASP A 199 -15.75 14.69 23.48
N THR A 200 -14.53 14.14 23.39
CA THR A 200 -13.34 14.95 23.07
C THR A 200 -13.46 15.57 21.68
N TRP A 201 -13.90 14.78 20.69
CA TRP A 201 -14.06 15.25 19.31
C TRP A 201 -15.22 16.24 19.15
N ALA A 202 -16.31 16.06 19.90
CA ALA A 202 -17.48 16.95 19.85
C ALA A 202 -17.26 18.31 20.53
N ASN A 203 -16.28 18.42 21.43
CA ASN A 203 -15.96 19.65 22.16
C ASN A 203 -14.75 20.41 21.57
N GLU A 204 -14.14 19.91 20.49
CA GLU A 204 -13.14 20.62 19.67
C GLU A 204 -13.81 21.41 18.52
#